data_AF-A0A7I7L234-F1
#
_entry.id   AF-A0A7I7L234-F1
#
_cell.length_a   1.000
_cell.length_b   1.000
_cell.length_c   1.000
_cell.angle_alpha   90.00
_cell.angle_beta   90.00
_cell.angle_gamma   90.00
#
_symmetry.space_group_name_H-M   'P 1'
#
loop_
_entity.id
_entity.type
_entity.pdbx_description
1 polymer ?
#
loop_
_entity_poly.entity_id
_entity_poly.type
_entity_poly.pdbx_seq_one_letter_code
_entity_poly.pdbx_strand_id
1 'polypeptide(L)'
;MRADSRIDDRPALADLGVTDPDHVARSAKAWSADTGYSWAVCDVTTGELLAEVTLDPATGQIVDRARDGHLDAATAAVDSVRRFAAVVVVPERDS
;
A
#
# COMPACT_ATOMS: atom_id res chain seq x y z
N MET A 1 -3.17 3.38 -5.11
CA MET A 1 -3.92 4.52 -4.54
C MET A 1 -4.17 5.54 -5.64
N ARG A 2 -5.25 6.32 -5.50
CA ARG A 2 -5.80 7.22 -6.52
C ARG A 2 -5.95 8.62 -5.94
N ALA A 3 -5.66 9.63 -6.76
CA ALA A 3 -5.84 11.04 -6.43
C ALA A 3 -6.06 11.81 -7.74
N ASP A 4 -7.16 11.47 -8.44
CA ASP A 4 -7.54 12.08 -9.71
C ASP A 4 -8.94 12.71 -9.65
N SER A 5 -9.39 13.28 -10.76
CA SER A 5 -10.68 13.99 -10.85
C SER A 5 -11.92 13.12 -10.57
N ARG A 6 -11.80 11.80 -10.60
CA ARG A 6 -12.90 10.85 -10.39
C ARG A 6 -12.83 10.21 -9.01
N ILE A 7 -11.63 9.83 -8.57
CA ILE A 7 -11.43 9.13 -7.31
C ILE A 7 -10.25 9.75 -6.55
N ASP A 8 -10.51 10.10 -5.30
CA ASP A 8 -9.51 10.63 -4.38
C ASP A 8 -9.49 9.80 -3.09
N ASP A 9 -8.44 8.99 -2.92
CA ASP A 9 -8.25 8.14 -1.75
C ASP A 9 -7.68 8.93 -0.55
N ARG A 10 -7.23 10.18 -0.72
CA ARG A 10 -6.58 10.96 0.35
C ARG A 10 -7.44 11.18 1.59
N PRO A 11 -8.76 11.44 1.50
CA PRO A 11 -9.61 11.52 2.69
C PRO A 11 -9.63 10.21 3.48
N ALA A 12 -9.77 9.05 2.81
CA ALA A 12 -9.76 7.75 3.48
C ALA A 12 -8.38 7.38 4.03
N LEU A 13 -7.31 7.83 3.38
CA LEU A 13 -5.93 7.70 3.89
C LEU A 13 -5.70 8.55 5.15
N ALA A 14 -6.32 9.74 5.23
CA ALA A 14 -6.24 10.57 6.43
C ALA A 14 -6.89 9.89 7.64
N ASP A 15 -8.01 9.19 7.45
CA ASP A 15 -8.63 8.34 8.49
C ASP A 15 -7.69 7.23 8.99
N LEU A 16 -6.75 6.79 8.14
CA LEU A 16 -5.70 5.82 8.48
C LEU A 16 -4.42 6.46 9.06
N GLY A 17 -4.43 7.77 9.33
CA GLY A 17 -3.28 8.52 9.84
C GLY A 17 -2.27 8.97 8.78
N VAL A 18 -2.57 8.79 7.48
CA VAL A 18 -1.73 9.28 6.38
C VAL A 18 -2.21 10.67 5.96
N THR A 19 -1.61 11.69 6.55
CA THR A 19 -2.02 13.09 6.34
C THR A 19 -1.16 13.84 5.33
N ASP A 20 -0.14 13.20 4.77
CA ASP A 20 0.75 13.82 3.81
C ASP A 20 0.06 13.97 2.44
N PRO A 21 -0.11 15.20 1.93
CA PRO A 21 -0.84 15.44 0.68
C PRO A 21 -0.16 14.82 -0.55
N ASP A 22 1.14 14.58 -0.50
CA ASP A 22 1.94 14.04 -1.60
C ASP A 22 2.08 12.51 -1.52
N HIS A 23 1.50 11.86 -0.52
CA HIS A 23 1.65 10.41 -0.29
C HIS A 23 1.31 9.57 -1.53
N VAL A 24 0.19 9.88 -2.19
CA VAL A 24 -0.26 9.16 -3.40
C VAL A 24 0.73 9.36 -4.55
N ALA A 25 1.17 10.59 -4.79
CA ALA A 25 2.13 10.91 -5.85
C ALA A 25 3.50 10.24 -5.60
N ARG A 26 3.99 10.28 -4.35
CA ARG A 26 5.24 9.60 -3.98
C ARG A 26 5.14 8.09 -4.12
N SER A 27 4.02 7.49 -3.73
CA SER A 27 3.79 6.05 -3.86
C SER A 27 3.76 5.62 -5.32
N ALA A 28 3.13 6.40 -6.20
CA ALA A 28 3.16 6.15 -7.64
C ALA A 28 4.57 6.26 -8.23
N LYS A 29 5.36 7.26 -7.79
CA LYS A 29 6.76 7.41 -8.21
C LYS A 29 7.63 6.25 -7.72
N ALA A 30 7.48 5.83 -6.46
CA ALA A 30 8.21 4.71 -5.88
C ALA A 30 7.89 3.40 -6.58
N TRP A 31 6.60 3.17 -6.89
CA TRP A 31 6.16 2.03 -7.67
C TRP A 31 6.81 2.00 -9.05
N SER A 32 6.84 3.14 -9.76
CA SER A 32 7.42 3.23 -11.10
C SER A 32 8.95 3.09 -11.13
N ALA A 33 9.60 3.28 -9.98
CA ALA A 33 11.05 3.20 -9.83
C ALA A 33 11.50 1.89 -9.14
N ASP A 34 10.58 0.99 -8.82
CA ASP A 34 10.82 -0.23 -8.04
C ASP A 34 11.51 0.02 -6.69
N THR A 35 11.33 1.21 -6.10
CA THR A 35 11.94 1.60 -4.81
C THR A 35 10.98 1.46 -3.63
N GLY A 36 9.73 1.07 -3.89
CA GLY A 36 8.70 0.91 -2.86
C GLY A 36 7.36 0.63 -3.51
N TYR A 37 6.60 -0.29 -2.94
CA TYR A 37 5.29 -0.68 -3.45
C TYR A 37 4.21 -0.35 -2.41
N SER A 38 3.06 0.13 -2.87
CA SER A 38 1.90 0.40 -2.05
C SER A 38 0.62 -0.03 -2.76
N TRP A 39 -0.24 -0.76 -2.04
CA TRP A 39 -1.54 -1.23 -2.48
C TRP A 39 -2.64 -0.53 -1.68
N ALA A 40 -3.65 -0.04 -2.39
CA ALA A 40 -4.93 0.29 -1.77
C ALA A 40 -5.79 -0.98 -1.72
N VAL A 41 -6.34 -1.30 -0.55
CA VAL A 41 -7.32 -2.36 -0.37
C VAL A 41 -8.69 -1.69 -0.32
N CYS A 42 -9.58 -2.07 -1.24
CA CYS A 42 -10.86 -1.38 -1.42
C CYS A 42 -12.05 -2.31 -1.19
N ASP A 43 -13.15 -1.74 -0.72
CA ASP A 43 -14.45 -2.41 -0.80
C ASP A 43 -14.83 -2.60 -2.29
N VAL A 44 -15.30 -3.79 -2.65
CA VAL A 44 -15.61 -4.15 -4.03
C VAL A 44 -16.86 -3.45 -4.56
N THR A 45 -17.79 -3.07 -3.68
CA THR A 45 -19.08 -2.48 -4.04
C THR A 45 -18.97 -0.97 -4.14
N THR A 46 -18.36 -0.32 -3.14
CA THR A 46 -18.27 1.14 -3.06
C THR A 46 -16.99 1.70 -3.65
N GLY A 47 -15.93 0.88 -3.76
CA GLY A 47 -14.60 1.33 -4.17
C GLY A 47 -13.86 2.14 -3.10
N GLU A 48 -14.41 2.22 -1.89
CA GLU A 48 -13.83 2.93 -0.75
C GLU A 48 -12.56 2.23 -0.25
N LEU A 49 -11.54 3.01 0.10
CA LEU A 49 -10.30 2.49 0.66
C LEU A 49 -10.53 2.04 2.11
N LEU A 50 -10.25 0.76 2.37
CA LEU A 50 -10.38 0.11 3.68
C LEU A 50 -9.04 -0.02 4.39
N ALA A 51 -7.97 -0.25 3.62
CA ALA A 51 -6.62 -0.41 4.14
C ALA A 51 -5.57 -0.02 3.10
N GLU A 52 -4.35 0.20 3.57
CA GLU A 52 -3.15 0.31 2.75
C GLU A 52 -2.14 -0.73 3.22
N VAL A 53 -1.47 -1.39 2.26
CA VAL A 53 -0.30 -2.24 2.52
C VAL A 53 0.88 -1.68 1.73
N THR A 54 2.04 -1.55 2.37
CA THR A 54 3.28 -1.11 1.74
C THR A 54 4.36 -2.17 1.86
N LEU A 55 5.22 -2.28 0.84
CA LEU A 55 6.40 -3.14 0.80
C LEU A 55 7.64 -2.31 0.47
N ASP A 56 8.67 -2.42 1.29
CA ASP A 56 10.03 -2.00 0.95
C ASP A 56 10.77 -3.19 0.28
N PRO A 57 11.11 -3.11 -1.02
CA PRO A 57 11.79 -4.21 -1.72
C PRO A 57 13.26 -4.38 -1.34
N ALA A 58 13.89 -3.39 -0.71
CA ALA A 58 15.27 -3.51 -0.25
C ALA A 58 15.38 -4.36 1.02
N THR A 59 14.39 -4.27 1.90
CA THR A 59 14.39 -4.95 3.20
C THR A 59 13.39 -6.09 3.31
N GLY A 60 12.41 -6.13 2.40
CA GLY A 60 11.25 -7.01 2.50
C GLY A 60 10.23 -6.60 3.57
N GLN A 61 10.39 -5.41 4.18
CA GLN A 61 9.49 -4.93 5.22
C GLN A 61 8.09 -4.69 4.64
N ILE A 62 7.10 -5.36 5.21
CA ILE A 62 5.68 -5.15 4.91
C ILE A 62 5.05 -4.41 6.10
N VAL A 63 4.34 -3.33 5.80
CA VAL A 63 3.58 -2.55 6.79
C VAL A 63 2.15 -2.40 6.28
N ASP A 64 1.17 -2.60 7.15
CA ASP A 64 -0.24 -2.38 6.86
C ASP A 64 -0.87 -1.38 7.83
N ARG A 65 -1.95 -0.76 7.36
CA ARG A 65 -2.86 0.08 8.16
C ARG A 65 -4.27 -0.13 7.63
N ALA A 66 -5.22 -0.31 8.54
CA ALA A 66 -6.60 -0.59 8.22
C ALA A 66 -7.53 0.32 9.02
N ARG A 67 -8.70 0.61 8.45
CA ARG A 67 -9.77 1.28 9.18
C ARG A 67 -10.33 0.32 10.24
N ASP A 68 -10.90 0.87 11.29
CA ASP A 68 -11.53 0.07 12.35
C ASP A 68 -12.53 -0.92 11.75
N GLY A 69 -12.41 -2.19 12.14
CA GLY A 69 -13.25 -3.27 11.62
C GLY A 69 -12.78 -3.93 10.32
N HIS A 70 -11.69 -3.48 9.69
CA HIS A 70 -11.20 -4.01 8.40
C HIS A 70 -9.81 -4.66 8.46
N LEU A 71 -9.40 -5.15 9.63
CA LEU A 71 -8.12 -5.85 9.82
C LEU A 71 -8.04 -7.16 9.01
N ASP A 72 -9.17 -7.80 8.75
CA ASP A 72 -9.26 -9.00 7.91
C ASP A 72 -8.88 -8.70 6.45
N ALA A 73 -9.37 -7.59 5.90
CA ALA A 73 -9.03 -7.11 4.57
C ALA A 73 -7.53 -6.78 4.45
N ALA A 74 -6.96 -6.12 5.46
CA ALA A 74 -5.52 -5.86 5.52
C ALA A 74 -4.70 -7.16 5.61
N THR A 75 -5.11 -8.11 6.44
CA THR A 75 -4.44 -9.41 6.59
C THR A 75 -4.41 -10.19 5.27
N ALA A 76 -5.55 -10.26 4.58
CA ALA A 76 -5.63 -10.93 3.28
C ALA A 76 -4.74 -10.25 2.21
N ALA A 77 -4.67 -8.92 2.24
CA ALA A 77 -3.78 -8.16 1.37
C ALA A 77 -2.30 -8.42 1.70
N VAL A 78 -1.91 -8.42 2.98
CA VAL A 78 -0.55 -8.75 3.43
C VAL A 78 -0.11 -10.12 2.95
N ASP A 79 -0.97 -11.14 3.03
CA ASP A 79 -0.64 -12.48 2.53
C ASP A 79 -0.39 -12.49 1.01
N SER A 80 -1.12 -11.68 0.26
CA SER A 80 -0.89 -11.51 -1.17
C SER A 80 0.44 -10.79 -1.44
N VAL A 81 0.73 -9.72 -0.69
CA VAL A 81 1.98 -8.96 -0.79
C VAL A 81 3.19 -9.81 -0.41
N ARG A 82 3.08 -10.71 0.58
CA ARG A 82 4.16 -11.67 0.93
C ARG A 82 4.57 -12.55 -0.26
N ARG A 83 3.60 -13.01 -1.06
CA ARG A 83 3.88 -13.81 -2.25
C ARG A 83 4.57 -12.99 -3.34
N PHE A 84 4.18 -11.72 -3.50
CA PHE A 84 4.86 -10.79 -4.40
C PHE A 84 6.29 -10.51 -3.93
N ALA A 85 6.47 -10.21 -2.64
CA ALA A 85 7.76 -9.95 -2.01
C ALA A 85 8.77 -11.09 -2.22
N ALA A 86 8.31 -12.36 -2.17
CA ALA A 86 9.15 -13.51 -2.44
C ALA A 86 9.80 -13.54 -3.84
N VAL A 87 9.30 -12.73 -4.78
CA VAL A 87 9.82 -12.61 -6.15
C VAL A 87 10.63 -11.33 -6.35
N VAL A 88 10.27 -10.23 -5.68
CA VAL A 88 10.82 -8.89 -5.97
C VAL A 88 11.83 -8.38 -4.95
N VAL A 89 11.87 -8.95 -3.74
CA VAL A 89 12.83 -8.55 -2.72
C VAL A 89 14.20 -9.07 -3.14
N VAL A 90 15.15 -8.15 -3.29
CA VAL A 90 16.53 -8.49 -3.67
C VAL A 90 17.23 -9.00 -2.41
N PRO A 91 17.74 -10.24 -2.38
CA PRO A 91 18.59 -10.68 -1.27
C PRO A 91 19.80 -9.75 -1.21
N GLU A 92 20.16 -9.25 -0.02
CA GLU A 92 21.45 -8.59 0.18
C GLU A 92 22.53 -9.49 -0.44
N ARG A 93 23.18 -9.00 -1.50
CA ARG A 93 24.34 -9.68 -2.05
C ARG A 93 25.46 -9.41 -1.05
N ASP A 94 25.71 -10.39 -0.18
CA ASP A 94 26.87 -10.40 0.70
C ASP A 94 28.10 -9.95 -0.09
N SER A 95 28.67 -8.81 0.33
CA SER A 95 29.91 -8.23 -0.20
C SER A 95 31.12 -8.85 0.46
#